data_AF-A0A1G8JSG6-F1
#
_entry.id   AF-A0A1G8JSG6-F1
#
_cell.length_a   1.000
_cell.length_b   1.000
_cell.length_c   1.000
_cell.angle_alpha   90.00
_cell.angle_beta   90.00
_cell.angle_gamma   90.00
#
_symmetry.space_group_name_H-M   'P 1'
#
loop_
_entity.id
_entity.type
_entity.pdbx_description
1 polymer ?
#
loop_
_entity_poly.entity_id
_entity_poly.type
_entity_poly.pdbx_seq_one_letter_code
_entity_poly.pdbx_strand_id
1 'polypeptide(L)' 'MKGYVVSEGYMGLVDGVYELFATEDEYYEYVA' A
#
# COMPACT_ATOMS: atom_id res chain seq x y z
N MET A 1 0.85 6.42 -8.79
CA MET A 1 1.82 5.59 -8.05
C MET A 1 2.05 6.22 -6.69
N LYS A 2 1.30 5.80 -5.68
CA LYS A 2 1.55 6.21 -4.28
C LYS A 2 1.75 4.96 -3.43
N GLY A 3 2.80 4.23 -3.75
CA GLY A 3 3.24 3.07 -3.01
C GLY A 3 4.41 2.37 -3.69
N TYR A 4 5.04 1.43 -2.99
CA TYR A 4 6.18 0.66 -3.48
C TYR A 4 6.23 -0.72 -2.83
N VAL A 5 6.83 -1.68 -3.54
CA VAL A 5 6.99 -3.06 -3.06
C VAL A 5 8.21 -3.18 -2.14
N VAL A 6 8.05 -3.90 -1.05
CA VAL A 6 9.10 -4.32 -0.10
C VAL A 6 9.09 -5.85 0.03
N SER A 7 10.08 -6.44 0.72
CA SER A 7 10.13 -7.90 0.90
C SER A 7 8.90 -8.46 1.63
N GLU A 8 8.24 -7.62 2.42
CA GLU A 8 7.11 -7.98 3.27
C GLU A 8 5.73 -7.70 2.63
N GLY A 9 5.67 -7.03 1.47
CA GLY A 9 4.39 -6.66 0.83
C GLY A 9 4.44 -5.35 0.04
N TYR A 10 3.35 -4.58 0.08
CA TYR A 10 3.23 -3.27 -0.59
C TYR A 10 3.02 -2.15 0.42
N MET A 11 3.90 -1.15 0.40
CA MET A 11 3.76 0.06 1.22
C MET A 11 2.85 1.06 0.50
N GLY A 12 1.59 1.16 0.91
CA GLY A 12 0.60 2.10 0.38
C GLY A 12 0.57 3.42 1.16
N LEU A 13 0.30 4.56 0.50
CA LEU A 13 0.17 5.86 1.19
C LEU A 13 -1.29 6.17 1.55
N VAL A 14 -1.59 6.19 2.85
CA VAL A 14 -2.90 6.51 3.42
C VAL A 14 -2.76 7.73 4.33
N ASP A 15 -3.56 8.77 4.09
CA ASP A 15 -3.56 10.02 4.88
C ASP A 15 -2.18 10.65 5.15
N GLY A 16 -1.23 10.46 4.22
CA GLY A 16 0.12 11.00 4.32
C GLY A 16 1.12 10.11 5.09
N VAL A 17 0.71 8.91 5.50
CA VAL A 17 1.55 7.90 6.15
C VAL A 17 1.62 6.64 5.29
N TYR A 18 2.77 5.95 5.32
CA TYR A 18 2.92 4.67 4.63
C TYR A 18 2.48 3.52 5.53
N GLU A 19 1.56 2.70 5.02
CA GLU A 19 1.00 1.51 5.67
C GLU A 19 1.33 0.25 4.84
N LEU A 20 1.55 -0.88 5.52
CA LEU A 20 1.91 -2.15 4.86
C LEU A 20 0.66 -2.96 4.53
N PHE A 21 0.50 -3.30 3.26
CA PHE A 21 -0.51 -4.20 2.72
C PHE A 21 0.14 -5.49 2.23
N ALA A 22 -0.61 -6.61 2.18
CA ALA A 22 -0.02 -7.86 1.70
C ALA A 22 0.23 -7.80 0.18
N THR A 23 -0.62 -7.08 -0.56
CA THR A 23 -0.48 -6.86 -2.00
C THR A 23 -0.81 -5.43 -2.41
N GLU A 24 -0.41 -5.04 -3.62
CA GLU A 24 -0.80 -3.77 -4.21
C GLU A 24 -2.34 -3.69 -4.44
N ASP A 25 -2.97 -4.81 -4.78
CA ASP A 25 -4.43 -4.89 -4.98
C ASP A 25 -5.19 -4.61 -3.68
N GLU A 26 -4.75 -5.15 -2.54
CA GLU A 26 -5.33 -4.86 -1.23
C GLU A 26 -5.25 -3.37 -0.87
N TYR A 27 -4.15 -2.70 -1.21
CA TYR A 27 -4.04 -1.26 -1.05
C TYR A 27 -5.07 -0.53 -1.92
N TYR A 28 -5.23 -0.92 -3.20
CA TYR A 28 -6.21 -0.30 -4.09
C TYR A 28 -7.66 -0.56 -3.65
N GLU A 29 -7.97 -1.74 -3.13
CA GLU A 29 -9.28 -2.04 -2.53
C GLU A 29 -9.53 -1.20 -1.28
N TYR A 30 -8.50 -0.93 -0.48
CA TYR A 30 -8.61 -0.12 0.73
C TYR A 30 -8.84 1.38 0.46
N VAL A 31 -8.21 1.95 -0.57
CA VAL A 31 -8.32 3.40 -0.90
C VAL A 31 -9.45 3.75 -1.87
N ALA A 32 -10.13 2.75 -2.44
CA ALA A 32 -11.28 2.94 -3.32
C ALA A 32 -12.53 3.42 -2.56
#